data_AF-A0AAN9JKP9-F1
#
_entry.id   AF-A0AAN9JKP9-F1
#
_cell.length_a   1.000
_cell.length_b   1.000
_cell.length_c   1.000
_cell.angle_alpha   90.00
_cell.angle_beta   90.00
_cell.angle_gamma   90.00
#
_symmetry.space_group_name_H-M   'P 1'
#
loop_
_entity.id
_entity.type
_entity.pdbx_description
1 polymer ?
#
loop_
_entity_poly.entity_id
_entity_poly.type
_entity_poly.pdbx_seq_one_letter_code
_entity_poly.pdbx_strand_id
1 'polypeptide(L)'
;MDMNYQQIPGLANTRIVINAWAIARDPDYWDEPETFKPERFLNSSIDFKSTDFEFIPFGARRRICPGIVFVMPNMELPLAQLLYHFDWKLPNEELGMRLDRLHF
;
A
#
# COMPACT_ATOMS: atom_id res chain seq x y z
N MET A 1 -8.06 3.60 13.62
CA MET A 1 -8.91 2.46 14.01
C MET A 1 -8.60 2.10 15.44
N ASP A 2 -9.59 2.18 16.34
CA ASP A 2 -9.51 1.47 17.60
C ASP A 2 -9.56 -0.03 17.29
N MET A 3 -8.40 -0.62 17.01
CA MET A 3 -8.16 -2.05 17.04
C MET A 3 -8.22 -2.51 18.50
N ASN A 4 -9.31 -2.20 19.19
CA ASN A 4 -9.70 -2.86 20.40
C ASN A 4 -9.91 -4.31 19.99
N TYR A 5 -8.87 -5.11 20.23
CA TYR A 5 -8.95 -6.55 20.24
C TYR A 5 -9.87 -6.90 21.40
N GLN A 6 -11.16 -6.63 21.26
CA GLN A 6 -12.16 -7.13 22.16
C GLN A 6 -11.95 -8.63 22.12
N GLN A 7 -11.48 -9.15 23.24
CA GLN A 7 -11.30 -10.57 23.40
C GLN A 7 -12.71 -11.15 23.44
N ILE A 8 -13.26 -11.43 22.26
CA ILE A 8 -14.60 -11.98 22.12
C ILE A 8 -14.53 -13.37 22.76
N PRO A 9 -15.14 -13.58 23.93
CA PRO A 9 -15.02 -14.83 24.66
C PRO A 9 -15.67 -15.95 23.84
N GLY A 10 -15.03 -17.13 23.79
CA GLY A 10 -15.54 -18.30 23.07
C GLY A 10 -15.00 -18.53 21.66
N LEU A 11 -14.06 -17.71 21.16
CA LEU A 11 -13.48 -17.84 19.81
C LEU A 11 -12.39 -18.92 19.64
N ALA A 12 -12.25 -19.88 20.56
CA ALA A 12 -11.29 -20.97 20.38
C ALA A 12 -11.55 -21.68 19.04
N ASN A 13 -10.49 -21.92 18.25
CA ASN A 13 -10.56 -22.49 16.90
C ASN A 13 -11.35 -21.67 15.86
N THR A 14 -11.62 -20.39 16.10
CA THR A 14 -12.25 -19.52 15.09
C THR A 14 -11.21 -18.93 14.13
N ARG A 15 -11.52 -18.94 12.83
CA ARG A 15 -10.71 -18.25 11.81
C ARG A 15 -11.08 -16.77 11.78
N ILE A 16 -10.07 -15.93 11.90
CA ILE A 16 -10.18 -14.47 11.71
C ILE A 16 -9.53 -14.13 10.37
N VAL A 17 -10.22 -13.34 9.55
CA VAL A 17 -9.70 -12.83 8.27
C VAL A 17 -9.74 -11.30 8.32
N ILE A 18 -8.60 -10.68 8.01
CA ILE A 18 -8.46 -9.22 8.00
C ILE A 18 -8.65 -8.74 6.57
N ASN A 19 -9.57 -7.80 6.35
CA ASN A 19 -9.78 -7.19 5.04
C ASN A 19 -8.80 -6.03 4.82
N ALA A 20 -7.53 -6.38 4.57
CA ALA A 20 -6.47 -5.39 4.34
C ALA A 20 -6.75 -4.48 3.12
N TRP A 21 -7.47 -5.00 2.11
CA TRP A 21 -7.82 -4.22 0.92
C TRP A 21 -8.78 -3.06 1.25
N ALA A 22 -9.81 -3.33 2.07
CA ALA A 22 -10.75 -2.30 2.50
C ALA A 22 -10.09 -1.29 3.45
N ILE A 23 -9.24 -1.75 4.36
CA ILE A 23 -8.49 -0.87 5.28
C ILE A 23 -7.63 0.13 4.51
N ALA A 24 -6.90 -0.32 3.48
CA ALA A 24 -6.05 0.54 2.64
C ALA A 24 -6.84 1.50 1.72
N ARG A 25 -8.18 1.45 1.75
CA ARG A 25 -9.10 2.28 0.94
C ARG A 25 -10.17 2.99 1.77
N ASP A 26 -10.04 2.94 3.09
CA ASP A 26 -11.01 3.54 3.98
C ASP A 26 -10.95 5.08 3.87
N PRO A 27 -12.01 5.76 3.41
CA PRO A 27 -12.02 7.22 3.23
C PRO A 27 -11.89 8.00 4.55
N ASP A 28 -12.12 7.34 5.71
CA ASP A 28 -11.89 7.97 7.01
C ASP A 28 -10.40 8.14 7.34
N TYR A 29 -9.52 7.39 6.66
CA TYR A 29 -8.06 7.41 6.87
C TYR A 29 -7.29 7.91 5.64
N TRP A 30 -7.86 7.74 4.45
CA TRP A 30 -7.18 8.03 3.19
C TRP A 30 -7.98 9.04 2.37
N ASP A 31 -7.37 10.21 2.13
CA ASP A 31 -7.87 11.18 1.15
C ASP A 31 -7.82 10.58 -0.27
N GLU A 32 -8.91 10.67 -1.04
CA GLU A 32 -9.01 10.10 -2.39
C GLU A 32 -8.50 8.62 -2.46
N PRO A 33 -9.10 7.67 -1.72
CA PRO A 33 -8.53 6.33 -1.49
C PRO A 33 -8.42 5.46 -2.75
N GLU A 34 -9.24 5.74 -3.75
CA GLU A 34 -9.25 5.01 -5.02
C GLU A 34 -8.27 5.60 -6.05
N THR A 35 -7.64 6.73 -5.74
CA THR A 35 -6.68 7.41 -6.62
C THR A 35 -5.26 6.95 -6.32
N PHE A 36 -4.53 6.52 -7.37
CA PHE A 36 -3.09 6.31 -7.29
C PHE A 36 -2.37 7.66 -7.11
N LYS A 37 -1.99 7.97 -5.87
CA LYS A 37 -1.36 9.24 -5.45
C LYS A 37 -0.16 8.93 -4.56
N PRO A 38 1.01 8.56 -5.12
CA PRO A 38 2.22 8.22 -4.35
C PRO A 38 2.66 9.32 -3.39
N GLU A 39 2.38 10.58 -3.75
CA GLU A 39 2.74 11.78 -2.99
C GLU A 39 2.12 11.82 -1.59
N ARG A 40 1.04 11.06 -1.35
CA ARG A 40 0.44 10.95 0.00
C ARG A 40 1.39 10.40 1.05
N PHE A 41 2.43 9.69 0.62
CA PHE A 41 3.45 9.15 1.51
C PHE A 41 4.64 10.10 1.68
N LEU A 42 4.75 11.16 0.88
CA LEU A 42 5.80 12.18 1.05
C LEU A 42 5.56 12.97 2.34
N ASN A 43 6.58 13.04 3.19
CA ASN A 43 6.52 13.67 4.52
C ASN A 43 5.43 13.09 5.45
N SER A 44 4.91 11.90 5.15
CA SER A 44 4.00 11.19 6.04
C SER A 44 4.77 10.47 7.13
N SER A 45 4.19 10.40 8.33
CA SER A 45 4.70 9.55 9.42
C SER A 45 4.27 8.09 9.30
N ILE A 46 3.39 7.76 8.34
CA ILE A 46 2.88 6.40 8.13
C ILE A 46 4.02 5.50 7.67
N ASP A 47 4.26 4.42 8.41
CA ASP A 47 5.27 3.43 8.08
C ASP A 47 4.65 2.04 7.92
N PHE A 48 4.82 1.45 6.73
CA PHE A 48 4.39 0.09 6.39
C PHE A 48 5.12 -1.01 7.17
N LYS A 49 6.17 -0.67 7.91
CA LYS A 49 6.91 -1.56 8.83
C LYS A 49 6.37 -1.49 10.26
N SER A 50 5.43 -0.59 10.57
CA SER A 50 5.08 -0.17 11.93
C SER A 50 3.59 -0.35 12.29
N THR A 51 3.21 0.12 13.47
CA THR A 51 1.91 0.02 14.15
C THR A 51 0.74 0.75 13.48
N ASP A 52 0.94 1.30 12.29
CA ASP A 52 -0.06 2.09 11.56
C ASP A 52 -1.04 1.13 10.85
N PHE A 53 -2.13 0.81 11.54
CA PHE A 53 -3.07 -0.22 11.10
C PHE A 53 -3.87 0.17 9.85
N GLU A 54 -3.94 1.46 9.54
CA GLU A 54 -4.47 2.00 8.28
C GLU A 54 -3.65 1.54 7.06
N PHE A 55 -2.38 1.15 7.24
CA PHE A 55 -1.49 0.72 6.16
C PHE A 55 -0.72 -0.57 6.47
N ILE A 56 -1.34 -1.71 6.19
CA ILE A 56 -0.78 -3.05 6.51
C ILE A 56 -0.52 -3.94 5.28
N PRO A 57 0.22 -3.46 4.24
CA PRO A 57 0.45 -4.22 3.02
C PRO A 57 1.22 -5.54 3.25
N PHE A 58 1.95 -5.64 4.36
CA PHE A 58 2.69 -6.83 4.77
C PHE A 58 2.13 -7.48 6.04
N GLY A 59 0.94 -7.08 6.49
CA GLY A 59 0.43 -7.39 7.82
C GLY A 59 1.10 -6.54 8.90
N ALA A 60 0.98 -6.95 10.16
CA ALA A 60 1.48 -6.17 11.30
C ALA A 60 1.93 -7.05 12.48
N ARG A 61 2.75 -6.46 13.36
CA ARG A 61 3.21 -7.08 14.62
C ARG A 61 3.86 -8.47 14.42
N ARG A 62 3.66 -9.40 15.35
CA ARG A 62 4.32 -10.72 15.43
C ARG A 62 4.08 -11.64 14.23
N ARG A 63 3.14 -11.31 13.34
CA ARG A 63 2.80 -12.08 12.15
C ARG A 63 2.99 -11.27 10.85
N ILE A 64 3.74 -10.17 10.91
CA ILE A 64 4.14 -9.42 9.72
C ILE A 64 4.94 -10.32 8.77
N CYS A 65 4.79 -10.09 7.46
CA CYS A 65 5.53 -10.81 6.43
C CYS A 65 7.04 -10.61 6.62
N PRO A 66 7.82 -11.69 6.77
CA PRO A 66 9.28 -11.57 6.92
C PRO A 66 9.97 -11.12 5.62
N GLY A 67 9.29 -11.21 4.47
CA GLY A 67 9.80 -10.81 3.16
C GLY A 67 9.88 -9.29 2.92
N ILE A 68 9.45 -8.47 3.87
CA ILE A 68 9.46 -7.00 3.75
C ILE A 68 10.85 -6.45 3.41
N VAL A 69 11.91 -6.96 4.05
CA VAL A 69 13.29 -6.52 3.78
C VAL A 69 13.82 -6.99 2.43
N PHE A 70 13.26 -8.09 1.90
CA PHE A 70 13.62 -8.60 0.59
C PHE A 70 12.92 -7.81 -0.52
N VAL A 71 11.63 -7.51 -0.37
CA VAL A 71 10.84 -6.91 -1.43
C VAL A 71 11.18 -5.44 -1.68
N MET A 72 11.59 -4.68 -0.66
CA MET A 72 11.90 -3.25 -0.81
C MET A 72 12.93 -2.96 -1.92
N PRO A 73 14.17 -3.49 -1.88
CA PRO A 73 15.13 -3.24 -2.96
C PRO A 73 14.67 -3.83 -4.30
N ASN A 74 13.89 -4.91 -4.27
CA ASN A 74 13.37 -5.55 -5.48
C ASN A 74 12.19 -4.81 -6.11
N MET A 75 11.53 -3.87 -5.42
CA MET A 75 10.58 -2.94 -6.04
C MET A 75 11.26 -1.65 -6.46
N GLU A 76 12.06 -1.06 -5.56
CA GLU A 76 12.68 0.25 -5.78
C GLU A 76 13.67 0.23 -6.95
N LEU A 77 14.56 -0.76 -7.02
CA LEU A 77 15.60 -0.78 -8.04
C LEU A 77 15.04 -1.01 -9.46
N PRO A 78 14.18 -2.01 -9.72
CA PRO A 78 13.60 -2.17 -11.05
C PRO A 78 12.74 -0.97 -11.46
N LEU A 79 12.00 -0.37 -10.53
CA LEU A 79 11.23 0.85 -10.82
C LEU A 79 12.15 2.01 -11.22
N ALA A 80 13.24 2.25 -10.47
CA ALA A 80 14.21 3.27 -10.82
C ALA A 80 14.87 3.02 -12.18
N GLN A 81 15.21 1.76 -12.49
CA GLN A 81 15.76 1.38 -13.79
C GLN A 81 14.78 1.63 -14.94
N LEU A 82 13.50 1.28 -14.72
CA LEU A 82 12.41 1.51 -15.65
C LEU A 82 12.19 2.99 -15.94
N LEU A 83 12.31 3.86 -14.94
CA LEU A 83 12.17 5.30 -15.08
C LEU A 83 13.39 5.97 -15.73
N TYR A 84 14.60 5.47 -15.43
CA TYR A 84 15.83 6.09 -15.91
C TYR A 84 16.20 5.69 -17.36
N HIS A 85 15.89 4.46 -17.78
CA HIS A 85 16.37 3.92 -19.06
C HIS A 85 15.35 3.91 -20.20
N PHE A 86 14.07 4.19 -19.94
CA PHE A 86 13.02 4.09 -20.95
C PHE A 86 12.21 5.38 -21.07
N ASP A 87 11.99 5.80 -22.32
CA ASP A 87 10.95 6.77 -22.66
C ASP A 87 9.63 6.02 -22.88
N TRP A 88 8.66 6.32 -22.03
CA TRP A 88 7.34 5.67 -22.07
C TRP A 88 6.49 6.29 -23.17
N LYS A 89 5.79 5.45 -23.94
CA LYS A 89 4.80 5.86 -24.95
C LYS A 89 3.60 4.93 -24.89
N LEU A 90 2.40 5.49 -24.94
CA LEU A 90 1.19 4.66 -25.06
C LEU A 90 1.12 4.08 -26.47
N PRO A 91 0.71 2.81 -26.64
CA PRO A 91 0.58 2.18 -27.95
C PRO A 91 -0.39 2.93 -28.88
N ASN A 92 -1.41 3.57 -28.30
CA ASN A 92 -2.40 4.37 -29.01
C ASN A 92 -2.44 5.76 -28.37
N GLU A 93 -1.98 6.79 -29.09
CA GLU A 93 -2.00 8.19 -28.65
C GLU A 93 -3.44 8.74 -28.40
N GLU A 94 -4.46 7.99 -28.80
CA GLU A 94 -5.88 8.38 -28.72
C GLU A 94 -6.55 8.14 -27.36
N LEU A 95 -6.01 7.28 -26.49
CA LEU A 95 -6.49 7.23 -25.12
C LEU A 95 -5.89 8.46 -24.43
N GLY A 96 -6.68 9.52 -24.23
CA GLY A 96 -6.27 10.84 -23.72
C GLY A 96 -5.59 10.87 -22.33
N MET A 97 -5.08 9.74 -21.86
CA MET A 97 -4.12 9.60 -20.77
C MET A 97 -2.74 10.03 -21.27
N ARG A 98 -2.53 11.34 -21.28
CA ARG A 98 -1.21 11.95 -21.39
C ARG A 98 -0.26 11.35 -20.34
N LEU A 99 0.84 10.73 -20.77
CA LEU A 99 1.86 10.12 -19.89
C LEU A 99 2.44 11.10 -18.88
N ASP A 100 2.45 12.40 -19.19
CA ASP A 100 2.86 13.46 -18.28
C ASP A 100 1.89 13.69 -17.10
N ARG A 101 0.72 13.04 -17.08
CA ARG A 101 -0.13 12.96 -15.88
C ARG A 101 0.24 11.80 -14.95
N LEU A 102 1.12 10.91 -15.38
CA LEU A 102 1.82 9.99 -14.47
C LEU A 102 3.02 10.77 -13.92
N HIS A 103 2.75 11.65 -12.96
CA HIS A 103 3.82 12.22 -12.16
C HIS A 103 4.44 11.04 -11.40
N PHE A 104 5.68 10.70 -11.74
CA PHE A 104 6.54 9.85 -10.90
C PHE A 104 7.29 10.74 -9.92
#